data_AF-A0A1M3DUI3-F1
#
_entry.id   AF-A0A1M3DUI3-F1
#
_cell.length_a   1.000
_cell.length_b   1.000
_cell.length_c   1.000
_cell.angle_alpha   90.00
_cell.angle_beta   90.00
_cell.angle_gamma   90.00
#
_symmetry.space_group_name_H-M   'P 1'
#
loop_
_entity.id
_entity.type
_entity.pdbx_description
1 polymer ?
#
loop_
_entity_poly.entity_id
_entity_poly.type
_entity_poly.pdbx_seq_one_letter_code
_entity_poly.pdbx_strand_id
1 'polypeptide(L)'
;MIQIPHPAEGGKPFWIVSNDLQAPAGQIADLYKQRWQVELLFKWLKQNLKIKRFVGQSHNAILIQIYTAIIAYVLLTLLKRMTKSTLNRLKDVGVLIKTSLFSQPTLNPPKTKPTLTSQLSWSFP
;
A
#
# COMPACT_ATOMS: atom_id res chain seq x y z
N MET A 1 16.99 -29.82 -10.02
CA MET A 1 17.72 -28.56 -10.27
C MET A 1 17.19 -27.99 -11.58
N ILE A 2 16.68 -26.76 -11.59
CA ILE A 2 16.00 -26.18 -12.75
C ILE A 2 16.82 -24.98 -13.24
N GLN A 3 17.07 -24.93 -14.55
CA GLN A 3 17.80 -23.83 -15.18
C GLN A 3 16.81 -22.81 -15.75
N ILE A 4 17.03 -21.53 -15.46
CA ILE A 4 16.19 -20.43 -15.97
C ILE A 4 17.07 -19.49 -16.79
N PRO A 5 16.66 -19.16 -18.04
CA PRO A 5 17.36 -18.18 -18.84
C PRO A 5 17.29 -16.79 -18.19
N HIS A 6 18.42 -16.08 -18.21
CA HIS A 6 18.49 -14.73 -17.67
C HIS A 6 17.66 -13.78 -18.54
N PRO A 7 16.85 -12.86 -17.96
CA PRO A 7 15.99 -11.95 -18.72
C PRO A 7 16.73 -10.86 -19.51
N ALA A 8 18.04 -10.76 -19.36
CA ALA A 8 18.91 -9.89 -20.16
C ALA A 8 19.71 -10.74 -21.15
N GLU A 9 19.70 -10.37 -22.42
CA GLU A 9 20.47 -11.06 -23.47
C GLU A 9 21.97 -11.04 -23.11
N GLY A 10 22.52 -12.21 -22.77
CA GLY A 10 23.93 -12.38 -22.38
C GLY A 10 24.20 -12.64 -20.89
N GLY A 11 23.18 -12.68 -20.03
CA GLY A 11 23.36 -12.98 -18.59
C GLY A 11 23.57 -14.48 -18.29
N LYS A 12 24.32 -14.79 -17.23
CA LYS A 12 24.50 -16.18 -16.74
C LYS A 12 23.14 -16.76 -16.29
N PRO A 13 22.83 -18.02 -16.63
CA PRO A 13 21.57 -18.65 -16.23
C PRO A 13 21.48 -18.84 -14.72
N PHE A 14 20.27 -18.79 -14.17
CA PHE A 14 20.02 -19.07 -12.77
C PHE A 14 19.73 -20.56 -12.55
N TRP A 15 20.26 -21.11 -11.47
CA TRP A 15 19.97 -22.48 -11.04
C TRP A 15 19.06 -22.43 -9.82
N ILE A 16 17.89 -23.05 -9.93
CA ILE A 16 16.92 -23.17 -8.83
C ILE A 16 16.93 -24.59 -8.29
N VAL A 17 16.93 -24.69 -6.97
CA VAL A 17 16.68 -25.91 -6.22
C VAL A 17 15.32 -25.78 -5.56
N SER A 18 14.41 -26.70 -5.85
CA SER A 18 13.07 -26.76 -5.27
C SER A 18 12.86 -28.13 -4.64
N ASN A 19 12.15 -28.17 -3.52
CA ASN A 19 11.69 -29.40 -2.89
C ASN A 19 10.43 -29.96 -3.57
N ASP A 20 9.72 -29.12 -4.33
CA ASP A 20 8.60 -29.56 -5.15
C ASP A 20 9.13 -30.13 -6.47
N LEU A 21 9.03 -31.45 -6.61
CA LEU A 21 9.46 -32.23 -7.77
C LEU A 21 8.31 -32.55 -8.73
N GLN A 22 7.06 -32.27 -8.33
CA GLN A 22 5.86 -32.59 -9.10
C GLN A 22 5.42 -31.40 -9.97
N ALA A 23 5.66 -30.17 -9.49
CA ALA A 23 5.35 -28.98 -10.25
C ALA A 23 6.25 -28.84 -11.50
N PRO A 24 5.69 -28.41 -12.65
CA PRO A 24 6.48 -28.18 -13.85
C PRO A 24 7.52 -27.07 -13.63
N ALA A 25 8.69 -27.24 -14.25
CA ALA A 25 9.83 -26.34 -14.10
C ALA A 25 9.50 -24.86 -14.40
N GLY A 26 8.62 -24.60 -15.35
CA GLY A 26 8.14 -23.25 -15.68
C GLY A 26 7.37 -22.60 -14.53
N GLN A 27 6.53 -23.36 -13.82
CA GLN A 27 5.77 -22.85 -12.69
C GLN A 27 6.68 -22.53 -11.49
N ILE A 28 7.67 -23.39 -11.22
CA ILE A 28 8.69 -23.13 -10.20
C ILE A 28 9.51 -21.87 -10.55
N ALA A 29 9.85 -21.69 -11.83
CA ALA A 29 10.52 -20.49 -12.32
C ALA A 29 9.67 -19.23 -12.13
N ASP A 30 8.37 -19.30 -12.43
CA ASP A 30 7.47 -18.16 -12.29
C ASP A 30 7.21 -17.80 -10.81
N LEU A 31 7.09 -18.80 -9.94
CA LEU A 31 7.04 -18.58 -8.48
C LEU A 31 8.33 -17.92 -7.98
N TYR A 32 9.49 -18.33 -8.49
CA TYR A 32 10.74 -17.68 -8.13
C TYR A 32 10.84 -16.24 -8.64
N LYS A 33 10.30 -15.93 -9.83
CA LYS A 33 10.21 -14.54 -10.32
C LYS A 33 9.36 -13.66 -9.41
N GLN A 34 8.33 -14.20 -8.75
CA GLN A 34 7.54 -13.42 -7.78
C GLN A 34 8.38 -12.93 -6.60
N ARG A 35 9.47 -13.62 -6.25
CA ARG A 35 10.42 -13.16 -5.22
C ARG A 35 11.02 -11.79 -5.55
N TRP A 36 11.21 -11.45 -6.83
CA TRP A 36 11.71 -10.13 -7.23
C TRP A 36 10.75 -8.99 -6.86
N GLN A 37 9.45 -9.27 -6.72
CA GLN A 37 8.49 -8.26 -6.25
C GLN A 37 8.78 -7.84 -4.80
N VAL A 38 9.30 -8.76 -3.98
CA VAL A 38 9.73 -8.46 -2.61
C VAL A 38 10.94 -7.53 -2.62
N GLU A 39 11.89 -7.71 -3.55
CA GLU A 39 13.02 -6.79 -3.69
C GLU A 39 12.55 -5.40 -4.13
N LEU A 40 11.58 -5.32 -5.05
CA LEU A 40 10.99 -4.05 -5.46
C LEU A 40 10.26 -3.36 -4.31
N LEU A 41 9.57 -4.13 -3.46
CA LEU A 41 8.96 -3.64 -2.22
C LEU A 41 10.04 -3.06 -1.29
N PHE A 42 11.14 -3.78 -1.04
CA PHE A 42 12.22 -3.28 -0.18
C PHE A 42 12.94 -2.07 -0.78
N LYS A 43 13.13 -2.03 -2.09
CA LYS A 43 13.66 -0.87 -2.80
C LYS A 43 12.75 0.34 -2.61
N TRP A 44 11.45 0.16 -2.79
CA TRP A 44 10.46 1.20 -2.56
C TRP A 44 10.44 1.64 -1.09
N LEU A 45 10.48 0.69 -0.16
CA LEU A 45 10.50 0.92 1.28
C LEU A 45 11.68 1.83 1.64
N LYS A 46 12.90 1.48 1.22
CA LYS A 46 14.11 2.29 1.42
C LYS A 46 14.04 3.67 0.76
N GLN A 47 13.37 3.80 -0.38
CA GLN A 47 13.24 5.08 -1.10
C GLN A 47 12.20 6.03 -0.48
N ASN A 48 11.12 5.49 0.09
CA ASN A 48 9.98 6.27 0.60
C ASN A 48 10.04 6.47 2.11
N LEU A 49 10.58 5.50 2.86
CA LEU A 49 11.16 5.77 4.17
C LEU A 49 12.48 6.50 3.95
N LYS A 50 12.41 7.80 3.63
CA LYS A 50 13.52 8.70 3.92
C LYS A 50 13.63 8.77 5.44
N ILE A 51 14.22 7.74 6.06
CA ILE A 51 14.60 7.74 7.48
C ILE A 51 15.76 8.72 7.62
N LYS A 52 15.50 10.01 7.41
CA LYS A 52 16.47 11.07 7.65
C LYS A 52 16.70 11.25 9.14
N ARG A 53 15.68 10.93 9.96
CA ARG A 53 15.75 10.86 11.41
C ARG A 53 14.84 9.72 11.88
N PHE A 54 15.37 8.87 12.74
CA PHE A 54 14.54 7.96 13.52
C PHE A 54 13.78 8.78 14.56
N VAL A 55 12.49 8.47 14.76
CA VAL A 55 11.69 9.14 15.80
C VAL A 55 12.17 8.75 17.20
N GLY A 56 12.84 7.60 17.32
CA GLY A 56 13.58 7.16 18.51
C GLY A 56 14.64 6.12 18.14
N GLN A 57 15.69 6.00 18.96
CA GLN A 57 16.79 5.04 18.73
C GLN A 57 16.53 3.64 19.32
N SER A 58 15.39 3.44 19.99
CA SER A 58 15.04 2.13 20.54
C SER A 58 14.58 1.17 19.44
N HIS A 59 14.85 -0.13 19.64
CA HIS A 59 14.43 -1.19 18.70
C HIS A 59 12.92 -1.13 18.40
N ASN A 60 12.10 -0.94 19.44
CA ASN A 60 10.65 -0.85 19.31
C ASN A 60 10.21 0.37 18.50
N ALA A 61 10.86 1.53 18.67
CA ALA A 61 10.54 2.73 17.90
C ALA A 61 10.81 2.51 16.40
N ILE A 62 11.91 1.83 16.07
CA ILE A 62 12.27 1.48 14.69
C ILE A 62 11.24 0.49 14.11
N LEU A 63 10.86 -0.55 14.86
CA LEU A 63 9.86 -1.52 14.43
C LEU A 63 8.51 -0.84 14.14
N ILE A 64 8.02 -0.01 15.07
CA ILE A 64 6.77 0.74 14.90
C ILE A 64 6.84 1.64 13.67
N GLN A 65 7.97 2.31 13.43
CA GLN A 65 8.16 3.17 12.26
C GLN A 65 8.10 2.37 10.95
N ILE A 66 8.70 1.17 10.91
CA ILE A 66 8.62 0.27 9.76
C ILE A 66 7.19 -0.23 9.55
N TYR A 67 6.53 -0.73 10.60
CA TYR A 67 5.15 -1.22 10.51
C TYR A 67 4.19 -0.12 10.05
N THR A 68 4.30 1.08 10.59
CA THR A 68 3.48 2.23 10.19
C THR A 68 3.68 2.57 8.72
N ALA A 69 4.92 2.54 8.21
CA ALA A 69 5.19 2.81 6.80
C ALA A 69 4.62 1.74 5.87
N ILE A 70 4.66 0.47 6.28
CA ILE A 70 4.04 -0.63 5.52
C ILE A 70 2.51 -0.46 5.50
N ILE A 71 1.89 -0.18 6.65
CA ILE A 71 0.44 0.06 6.74
C ILE A 71 0.03 1.24 5.85
N ALA A 72 0.74 2.37 5.93
CA ALA A 72 0.48 3.54 5.11
C ALA A 72 0.59 3.23 3.60
N TYR A 73 1.57 2.43 3.20
CA TYR A 73 1.72 1.99 1.81
C TYR A 73 0.53 1.15 1.32
N VAL A 74 0.08 0.19 2.13
CA VAL A 74 -1.09 -0.64 1.81
C VAL A 74 -2.34 0.23 1.67
N LEU A 75 -2.57 1.14 2.62
CA LEU A 75 -3.72 2.06 2.57
C LEU A 75 -3.69 2.97 1.33
N LEU A 76 -2.54 3.56 0.99
CA LEU A 76 -2.40 4.37 -0.22
C LEU A 76 -2.65 3.56 -1.50
N THR A 77 -2.21 2.30 -1.52
CA THR A 77 -2.41 1.40 -2.66
C THR A 77 -3.88 1.00 -2.78
N LEU A 78 -4.55 0.70 -1.67
CA LEU A 78 -5.99 0.42 -1.65
C LEU A 78 -6.79 1.63 -2.11
N LEU A 79 -6.49 2.82 -1.58
CA LEU A 79 -7.15 4.05 -1.99
C LEU A 79 -7.00 4.30 -3.49
N LYS A 80 -5.78 4.17 -4.04
CA LYS A 80 -5.54 4.29 -5.49
C LYS A 80 -6.42 3.32 -6.29
N ARG A 81 -6.57 2.07 -5.82
CA ARG A 81 -7.43 1.07 -6.48
C ARG A 81 -8.91 1.45 -6.39
N MET A 82 -9.37 1.92 -5.24
CA MET A 82 -10.78 2.29 -5.02
C MET A 82 -11.19 3.53 -5.81
N THR A 83 -10.34 4.56 -5.88
CA THR A 83 -10.66 5.82 -6.56
C THR A 83 -10.63 5.70 -8.09
N LYS A 84 -10.21 4.55 -8.66
CA LYS A 84 -9.95 4.37 -10.10
C LYS A 84 -9.21 5.57 -10.71
N SER A 85 -8.36 6.23 -9.91
CA SER A 85 -7.89 7.58 -10.24
C SER A 85 -7.00 7.50 -11.46
N THR A 86 -7.22 8.38 -12.45
CA THR A 86 -6.34 8.59 -13.62
C THR A 86 -4.90 8.98 -13.23
N LEU A 87 -4.65 9.23 -11.94
CA LEU A 87 -3.32 9.47 -11.39
C LEU A 87 -2.47 8.21 -11.49
N ASN A 88 -1.50 8.25 -12.41
CA ASN A 88 -0.64 7.12 -12.71
C ASN A 88 0.30 6.76 -11.56
N ARG A 89 0.66 7.70 -10.66
CA ARG A 89 1.67 7.49 -9.61
C ARG A 89 1.07 7.57 -8.19
N LEU A 90 1.52 6.69 -7.30
CA LEU A 90 1.10 6.67 -5.89
C LEU A 90 1.46 7.97 -5.14
N LYS A 91 2.51 8.67 -5.56
CA LYS A 91 2.94 9.94 -4.96
C LYS A 91 1.91 11.05 -5.17
N ASP A 92 1.25 11.06 -6.33
CA ASP A 92 0.26 12.08 -6.69
C ASP A 92 -0.97 11.97 -5.78
N VAL A 93 -1.41 10.74 -5.49
CA VAL A 93 -2.46 10.45 -4.50
C VAL A 93 -2.03 10.96 -3.11
N GLY A 94 -0.77 10.71 -2.71
CA GLY A 94 -0.24 11.20 -1.43
C GLY A 94 -0.17 12.73 -1.35
N VAL A 95 0.16 13.42 -2.45
CA VAL A 95 0.13 14.89 -2.53
C VAL A 95 -1.31 15.39 -2.44
N LEU A 96 -2.24 14.77 -3.18
CA LEU A 96 -3.66 15.11 -3.16
C LEU A 96 -4.22 15.01 -1.74
N ILE A 97 -3.97 13.90 -1.03
CA ILE A 97 -4.39 13.76 0.37
C ILE A 97 -3.81 14.89 1.21
N LYS A 98 -2.50 15.17 1.09
CA LYS A 98 -1.88 16.25 1.87
C LYS A 98 -2.53 17.61 1.58
N THR A 99 -2.81 17.94 0.32
CA THR A 99 -3.46 19.19 -0.05
C THR A 99 -4.94 19.23 0.34
N SER A 100 -5.64 18.10 0.28
CA SER A 100 -7.04 17.96 0.64
C SER A 100 -7.27 17.91 2.15
N LEU A 101 -6.29 17.47 2.94
CA LEU A 101 -6.37 17.48 4.41
C LEU A 101 -6.41 18.91 4.97
N PHE A 102 -5.76 19.86 4.29
CA PHE A 102 -5.83 21.28 4.63
C PHE A 102 -7.01 22.00 3.96
N SER A 103 -7.69 21.33 3.03
CA SER A 103 -8.95 21.79 2.47
C SER A 103 -10.05 21.32 3.41
N GLN A 104 -10.55 22.20 4.28
CA GLN A 104 -11.73 21.89 5.08
C GLN A 104 -12.83 21.42 4.11
N PRO A 105 -13.38 20.19 4.26
CA PRO A 105 -14.57 19.84 3.52
C PRO A 105 -15.59 20.89 3.92
N THR A 106 -16.09 21.66 2.96
CA THR A 106 -17.19 22.59 3.21
C THR A 106 -18.40 21.74 3.54
N LEU A 107 -18.49 21.30 4.80
CA LEU A 107 -19.73 20.93 5.45
C LEU A 107 -20.53 22.23 5.52
N ASN A 108 -21.00 22.70 4.37
CA ASN A 108 -22.07 23.66 4.35
C ASN A 108 -23.19 22.94 5.10
N PRO A 109 -23.58 23.40 6.30
CA PRO A 109 -24.73 22.81 6.95
C PRO A 109 -25.88 22.88 5.94
N PRO A 110 -26.73 21.84 5.84
CA PRO A 110 -27.89 21.92 4.97
C PRO A 110 -28.61 23.24 5.25
N LYS A 111 -28.74 24.10 4.23
CA LYS A 111 -29.35 25.44 4.38
C LYS A 111 -30.79 25.37 4.87
N THR A 112 -31.39 24.19 4.84
CA THR A 112 -32.69 23.90 5.43
C THR A 112 -32.54 23.66 6.92
N LYS A 113 -33.15 24.55 7.71
CA LYS A 113 -33.44 24.28 9.13
C LYS A 113 -34.07 22.89 9.22
N PRO A 114 -33.62 21.99 10.12
CA PRO A 114 -34.34 20.76 10.36
C PRO A 114 -35.75 21.13 10.80
N THR A 115 -36.75 20.79 9.99
CA THR A 115 -38.15 20.86 10.40
C THR A 115 -38.31 19.87 11.54
N LEU A 116 -38.33 20.37 12.77
CA LEU A 116 -38.73 19.60 13.93
C LEU A 116 -40.18 19.19 13.70
N THR A 117 -40.39 17.97 13.21
CA THR A 117 -41.70 17.35 13.24
C THR A 117 -42.07 17.21 14.72
N SER A 118 -42.96 18.08 15.21
CA SER A 118 -43.53 18.00 16.56
C SER A 118 -44.48 16.80 16.66
N GLN A 119 -43.96 15.59 16.41
CA GLN A 119 -44.71 14.34 16.36
C GLN A 119 -43.93 13.23 17.08
N LEU A 120 -43.30 13.58 18.21
CA LEU A 120 -43.07 12.62 19.29
C LEU A 120 -43.72 13.17 20.56
N SER A 121 -45.06 13.11 20.61
CA SER A 121 -45.81 13.20 21.86
C SER A 121 -45.63 11.89 22.61
N TRP A 122 -44.61 11.82 23.46
CA TRP A 122 -44.47 10.73 24.43
C TRP A 122 -45.65 10.81 25.40
N SER A 123 -46.57 9.85 25.28
CA SER A 123 -47.62 9.61 26.27
C SER A 123 -47.16 8.44 27.10
N PHE A 124 -46.81 8.66 28.37
CA PHE A 124 -46.55 7.59 29.33
C PHE A 124 -47.78 7.37 30.21
N PRO A 125 -48.13 6.10 30.53
CA PRO A 125 -49.22 5.74 31.44
C PRO A 125 -48.88 6.01 32.91
#